data_AF-A0A3A4K7J7-F1
#
_entry.id   AF-A0A3A4K7J7-F1
#
_cell.length_a   1.000
_cell.length_b   1.000
_cell.length_c   1.000
_cell.angle_alpha   90.00
_cell.angle_beta   90.00
_cell.angle_gamma   90.00
#
_symmetry.space_group_name_H-M   'P 1'
#
loop_
_entity.id
_entity.type
_entity.pdbx_description
1 polymer ?
#
loop_
_entity_poly.entity_id
_entity_poly.type
_entity_poly.pdbx_seq_one_letter_code
_entity_poly.pdbx_strand_id
1 'polypeptide(L)'
;MTARWLAAVACCLTILFLIPRPAWAANEDVGDVALVEDVGGVVYGGLGWEPGFAREAAKLFYQTHGDDYDGIFVFGAEPIAGLFNVQTGWPVIWDTLGIGYTEEEKFDGSALFGSAGRLKQAVKMGDLNALPDDPNGITYSFTAIELMAHEYGHHWMAWIMLDLDDGRGPIPVLRGCEVTEEGELDPNGHWSAHFHHPSVMYGGVIEDLGNGQFRGTNGPRTYTPLDQYLMGIRPPEEVPEMWYVVKDGDDPRAGVDSLPYFDWYVEEFAGERVDFGIDDVIRANGPRVPATEECHLKIAFILVHAEGTRPMPQAIEKVDRYRRALEEWWPAGTDYRGSIDTTLDGCGTGTAGCPGEASSQCGELPADCVDGEQRCNGLTIAQLCRNSRWVTVDTCVESETCLDGACYSPDEDGDVPEDGDNIEDGDASADGDVPTDGDKPDGDGAEPADGDAPVDGDRDSIDGNLPDGDGGSSIIPPETDGSGGGCSTAAGGSAAWVLLLALGALARRETKKAS
;
A
#
# COMPACT_ATOMS: atom_id res chain seq x y z
N MET A 1 32.48 -10.42 63.78
CA MET A 1 31.34 -9.78 63.06
C MET A 1 31.72 -9.65 61.59
N THR A 2 30.93 -8.99 60.73
CA THR A 2 31.23 -8.71 59.30
C THR A 2 31.62 -9.91 58.41
N ALA A 3 30.72 -10.90 58.28
CA ALA A 3 30.87 -11.99 57.28
C ALA A 3 29.54 -12.66 56.83
N ARG A 4 28.36 -12.07 57.11
CA ARG A 4 27.04 -12.73 56.89
C ARG A 4 25.92 -11.87 56.33
N TRP A 5 26.19 -10.61 55.97
CA TRP A 5 25.17 -9.63 55.54
C TRP A 5 25.20 -9.27 54.04
N LEU A 6 26.08 -9.88 53.24
CA LEU A 6 26.21 -9.59 51.79
C LEU A 6 25.52 -10.61 50.88
N ALA A 7 25.19 -11.81 51.37
CA ALA A 7 24.55 -12.85 50.55
C ALA A 7 23.04 -12.64 50.34
N ALA A 8 22.36 -11.92 51.24
CA ALA A 8 20.91 -11.74 51.18
C ALA A 8 20.45 -10.62 50.21
N VAL A 9 21.29 -9.61 49.96
CA VAL A 9 20.94 -8.47 49.10
C VAL A 9 21.09 -8.81 47.61
N ALA A 10 22.07 -9.65 47.26
CA ALA A 10 22.34 -10.05 45.87
C ALA A 10 21.27 -10.98 45.26
N CYS A 11 20.38 -11.58 46.08
CA CYS A 11 19.36 -12.52 45.62
C CYS A 11 17.99 -11.85 45.34
N CYS A 12 17.77 -10.62 45.81
CA CYS A 12 16.52 -9.87 45.61
C CYS A 12 16.59 -8.84 44.47
N LEU A 13 17.67 -8.85 43.66
CA LEU A 13 17.92 -7.89 42.58
C LEU A 13 17.96 -8.53 41.18
N THR A 14 17.65 -9.82 41.09
CA THR A 14 17.47 -10.60 39.85
C THR A 14 16.07 -11.20 39.71
N ILE A 15 15.10 -10.72 40.51
CA ILE A 15 13.67 -10.99 40.34
C ILE A 15 12.96 -9.65 40.10
N LEU A 16 13.34 -9.00 39.00
CA LEU A 16 12.63 -7.86 38.42
C LEU A 16 12.36 -8.20 36.95
N PHE A 17 11.09 -8.17 36.56
CA PHE A 17 10.63 -8.24 35.15
C PHE A 17 11.08 -9.47 34.33
N LEU A 18 10.86 -10.67 34.88
CA LEU A 18 10.21 -11.73 34.09
C LEU A 18 8.69 -11.68 34.35
N ILE A 19 8.09 -10.51 34.04
CA ILE A 19 6.67 -10.51 33.66
C ILE A 19 6.65 -11.14 32.27
N PRO A 20 5.85 -12.19 32.01
CA PRO A 20 5.62 -12.60 30.64
C PRO A 20 5.01 -11.41 29.92
N ARG A 21 5.70 -10.85 28.92
CA ARG A 21 5.05 -9.92 28.01
C ARG A 21 3.77 -10.62 27.54
N PRO A 22 2.59 -9.97 27.54
CA PRO A 22 1.46 -10.54 26.83
C PRO A 22 1.94 -10.83 25.41
N ALA A 23 1.57 -11.98 24.87
CA ALA A 23 1.74 -12.23 23.46
C ALA A 23 0.74 -11.34 22.72
N TRP A 24 1.15 -10.09 22.47
CA TRP A 24 0.67 -9.35 21.32
C TRP A 24 0.82 -10.29 20.12
N ALA A 25 -0.22 -10.42 19.31
CA ALA A 25 -0.09 -11.19 18.09
C ALA A 25 0.95 -10.49 17.21
N ALA A 26 1.90 -11.25 16.63
CA ALA A 26 3.00 -10.67 15.85
C ALA A 26 2.49 -9.92 14.60
N ASN A 27 1.26 -10.21 14.17
CA ASN A 27 0.46 -9.29 13.39
C ASN A 27 -0.83 -8.97 14.17
N GLU A 28 -1.31 -7.73 14.12
CA GLU A 28 -2.65 -7.35 14.60
C GLU A 28 -3.29 -6.32 13.67
N ASP A 29 -4.62 -6.33 13.58
CA ASP A 29 -5.36 -5.46 12.67
C ASP A 29 -6.00 -4.30 13.44
N VAL A 30 -5.82 -3.07 12.96
CA VAL A 30 -6.33 -1.86 13.60
C VAL A 30 -7.24 -1.11 12.63
N GLY A 31 -8.50 -1.53 12.62
CA GLY A 31 -9.40 -1.21 11.50
C GLY A 31 -8.98 -2.02 10.27
N ASP A 32 -8.89 -1.36 9.13
CA ASP A 32 -8.46 -1.97 7.86
C ASP A 32 -6.95 -1.80 7.58
N VAL A 33 -6.14 -1.63 8.62
CA VAL A 33 -4.67 -1.55 8.51
C VAL A 33 -4.05 -2.70 9.29
N ALA A 34 -3.34 -3.57 8.57
CA ALA A 34 -2.66 -4.72 9.15
C ALA A 34 -1.29 -4.28 9.68
N LEU A 35 -1.06 -4.44 10.98
CA LEU A 35 0.24 -4.21 11.59
C LEU A 35 1.06 -5.49 11.52
N VAL A 36 2.30 -5.40 11.06
CA VAL A 36 3.22 -6.53 10.95
C VAL A 36 4.49 -6.24 11.75
N GLU A 37 4.76 -7.05 12.77
CA GLU A 37 5.97 -6.98 13.58
C GLU A 37 7.13 -7.67 12.85
N ASP A 38 8.21 -6.93 12.59
CA ASP A 38 9.44 -7.48 12.02
C ASP A 38 10.27 -8.22 13.07
N VAL A 39 9.74 -9.37 13.50
CA VAL A 39 10.37 -10.28 14.47
C VAL A 39 11.70 -10.77 13.91
N GLY A 40 12.79 -10.44 14.61
CA GLY A 40 14.15 -10.77 14.19
C GLY A 40 14.75 -9.90 13.07
N GLY A 41 14.05 -8.88 12.55
CA GLY A 41 14.59 -7.93 11.56
C GLY A 41 14.70 -8.49 10.13
N VAL A 42 13.81 -9.39 9.74
CA VAL A 42 13.78 -10.05 8.43
C VAL A 42 13.20 -9.14 7.34
N VAL A 43 12.17 -8.36 7.65
CA VAL A 43 11.46 -7.50 6.69
C VAL A 43 12.29 -6.26 6.34
N TYR A 44 12.76 -5.51 7.34
CA TYR A 44 13.74 -4.44 7.14
C TYR A 44 15.09 -4.98 6.67
N GLY A 45 15.44 -6.23 7.02
CA GLY A 45 16.57 -6.96 6.44
C GLY A 45 16.41 -7.30 4.95
N GLY A 46 15.18 -7.28 4.44
CA GLY A 46 14.83 -7.44 3.03
C GLY A 46 14.89 -6.16 2.19
N LEU A 47 15.29 -5.01 2.76
CA LEU A 47 15.45 -3.76 2.01
C LEU A 47 16.54 -3.87 0.94
N GLY A 48 16.19 -3.49 -0.28
CA GLY A 48 17.05 -3.52 -1.46
C GLY A 48 16.35 -2.90 -2.66
N TRP A 49 16.84 -3.26 -3.86
CA TRP A 49 16.15 -2.97 -5.13
C TRP A 49 15.04 -3.99 -5.36
N GLU A 50 15.39 -5.28 -5.27
CA GLU A 50 14.48 -6.43 -5.17
C GLU A 50 13.29 -6.18 -4.22
N PRO A 51 12.11 -6.81 -4.46
CA PRO A 51 10.90 -6.65 -3.65
C PRO A 51 10.98 -7.22 -2.22
N GLY A 52 12.17 -7.49 -1.69
CA GLY A 52 12.40 -8.21 -0.42
C GLY A 52 11.57 -7.67 0.74
N PHE A 53 11.56 -6.36 0.98
CA PHE A 53 10.76 -5.74 2.04
C PHE A 53 9.25 -6.06 1.91
N ALA A 54 8.65 -5.83 0.74
CA ALA A 54 7.24 -6.12 0.52
C ALA A 54 6.94 -7.63 0.55
N ARG A 55 7.87 -8.45 0.06
CA ARG A 55 7.77 -9.91 0.00
C ARG A 55 7.84 -10.59 1.37
N GLU A 56 8.78 -10.19 2.23
CA GLU A 56 8.86 -10.75 3.58
C GLU A 56 7.71 -10.23 4.45
N ALA A 57 7.22 -9.00 4.24
CA ALA A 57 6.00 -8.49 4.88
C ALA A 57 4.75 -9.29 4.47
N ALA A 58 4.59 -9.58 3.16
CA ALA A 58 3.50 -10.41 2.64
C ALA A 58 3.47 -11.80 3.27
N LYS A 59 4.64 -12.45 3.42
CA LYS A 59 4.74 -13.77 4.08
C LYS A 59 4.29 -13.76 5.54
N LEU A 60 4.42 -12.63 6.24
CA LEU A 60 3.89 -12.47 7.59
C LEU A 60 2.38 -12.22 7.56
N PHE A 61 1.93 -11.32 6.68
CA PHE A 61 0.51 -10.99 6.48
C PHE A 61 -0.36 -12.24 6.16
N TYR A 62 0.03 -13.06 5.18
CA TYR A 62 -0.68 -14.28 4.78
C TYR A 62 -0.57 -15.45 5.79
N GLN A 63 0.06 -15.26 6.97
CA GLN A 63 -0.07 -16.22 8.09
C GLN A 63 -1.34 -15.97 8.92
N THR A 64 -1.93 -14.78 8.83
CA THR A 64 -3.18 -14.41 9.54
C THR A 64 -4.33 -14.05 8.60
N HIS A 65 -4.04 -13.71 7.33
CA HIS A 65 -5.02 -13.32 6.31
C HIS A 65 -5.18 -14.40 5.23
N GLY A 66 -6.36 -14.47 4.61
CA GLY A 66 -6.61 -15.30 3.42
C GLY A 66 -5.92 -14.74 2.17
N ASP A 67 -5.80 -15.59 1.13
CA ASP A 67 -5.30 -15.18 -0.19
C ASP A 67 -6.40 -14.45 -0.99
N ASP A 68 -6.92 -13.37 -0.42
CA ASP A 68 -8.09 -12.62 -0.89
C ASP A 68 -7.73 -11.27 -1.54
N TYR A 69 -6.44 -11.00 -1.71
CA TYR A 69 -5.90 -9.70 -2.12
C TYR A 69 -5.16 -9.80 -3.45
N ASP A 70 -5.58 -8.96 -4.39
CA ASP A 70 -4.98 -8.81 -5.72
C ASP A 70 -3.75 -7.88 -5.67
N GLY A 71 -3.63 -7.06 -4.62
CA GLY A 71 -2.46 -6.23 -4.37
C GLY A 71 -2.19 -5.93 -2.88
N ILE A 72 -0.99 -5.43 -2.59
CA ILE A 72 -0.61 -4.92 -1.26
C ILE A 72 0.17 -3.60 -1.35
N PHE A 73 -0.06 -2.69 -0.40
CA PHE A 73 0.81 -1.54 -0.12
C PHE A 73 1.49 -1.72 1.24
N VAL A 74 2.83 -1.69 1.25
CA VAL A 74 3.64 -1.96 2.44
C VAL A 74 4.44 -0.72 2.84
N PHE A 75 4.13 -0.20 4.03
CA PHE A 75 4.74 1.00 4.63
C PHE A 75 5.70 0.61 5.76
N GLY A 76 6.80 1.35 5.90
CA GLY A 76 7.69 1.26 7.06
C GLY A 76 7.34 2.30 8.12
N ALA A 77 7.14 1.87 9.36
CA ALA A 77 7.05 2.76 10.52
C ALA A 77 8.43 3.32 10.95
N GLU A 78 9.51 2.59 10.68
CA GLU A 78 10.89 2.98 11.00
C GLU A 78 11.57 3.74 9.83
N PRO A 79 12.52 4.66 10.10
CA PRO A 79 13.17 5.43 9.05
C PRO A 79 13.99 4.59 8.06
N ILE A 80 13.58 4.60 6.78
CA ILE A 80 14.29 3.95 5.68
C ILE A 80 15.19 4.98 4.99
N ALA A 81 16.48 4.65 4.82
CA ALA A 81 17.50 5.63 4.49
C ALA A 81 17.95 5.59 3.01
N GLY A 82 17.96 6.76 2.36
CA GLY A 82 18.59 6.97 1.06
C GLY A 82 17.88 6.22 -0.07
N LEU A 83 18.66 5.58 -0.95
CA LEU A 83 18.18 4.94 -2.18
C LEU A 83 17.15 3.82 -1.96
N PHE A 84 17.12 3.19 -0.77
CA PHE A 84 16.13 2.16 -0.45
C PHE A 84 14.76 2.72 -0.05
N ASN A 85 14.64 4.04 0.11
CA ASN A 85 13.39 4.74 0.44
C ASN A 85 12.60 5.22 -0.79
N VAL A 86 13.08 4.90 -2.00
CA VAL A 86 12.34 5.14 -3.25
C VAL A 86 11.15 4.19 -3.29
N GLN A 87 9.95 4.71 -3.53
CA GLN A 87 8.74 3.91 -3.74
C GLN A 87 8.94 2.99 -4.94
N THR A 88 8.47 1.73 -4.85
CA THR A 88 8.59 0.77 -5.95
C THR A 88 7.44 -0.23 -5.95
N GLY A 89 6.64 -0.25 -7.01
CA GLY A 89 5.65 -1.27 -7.32
C GLY A 89 6.22 -2.45 -8.08
N TRP A 90 6.16 -3.63 -7.48
CA TRP A 90 6.68 -4.87 -8.05
C TRP A 90 5.56 -5.81 -8.49
N PRO A 91 5.48 -6.16 -9.78
CA PRO A 91 4.63 -7.24 -10.22
C PRO A 91 4.99 -8.57 -9.55
N VAL A 92 3.96 -9.30 -9.16
CA VAL A 92 4.05 -10.62 -8.52
C VAL A 92 3.59 -11.72 -9.48
N ILE A 93 2.76 -11.38 -10.46
CA ILE A 93 2.36 -12.23 -11.58
C ILE A 93 2.44 -11.41 -12.88
N TRP A 94 3.00 -12.02 -13.93
CA TRP A 94 2.83 -11.59 -15.33
C TRP A 94 2.25 -12.75 -16.15
N ASP A 95 0.95 -12.67 -16.44
CA ASP A 95 0.23 -13.61 -17.32
C ASP A 95 -0.45 -12.93 -18.53
N THR A 96 -0.53 -11.60 -18.50
CA THR A 96 -1.09 -10.76 -19.57
C THR A 96 -0.10 -10.55 -20.71
N LEU A 97 -0.57 -10.72 -21.95
CA LEU A 97 0.13 -10.39 -23.19
C LEU A 97 -0.42 -9.12 -23.83
N GLY A 98 0.30 -8.57 -24.82
CA GLY A 98 -0.13 -7.38 -25.58
C GLY A 98 0.12 -6.06 -24.87
N ILE A 99 0.76 -6.11 -23.70
CA ILE A 99 1.13 -4.95 -22.86
C ILE A 99 2.63 -4.63 -22.87
N GLY A 100 3.41 -5.37 -23.65
CA GLY A 100 4.88 -5.25 -23.78
C GLY A 100 5.58 -6.61 -23.61
N TYR A 101 5.09 -7.45 -22.69
CA TYR A 101 5.64 -8.77 -22.40
C TYR A 101 5.26 -9.86 -23.43
N THR A 102 6.15 -10.83 -23.58
CA THR A 102 6.00 -12.01 -24.43
C THR A 102 5.61 -13.27 -23.63
N GLU A 103 5.25 -14.35 -24.34
CA GLU A 103 4.96 -15.67 -23.72
C GLU A 103 6.17 -16.29 -22.99
N GLU A 104 7.41 -15.86 -23.29
CA GLU A 104 8.63 -16.37 -22.66
C GLU A 104 8.99 -15.63 -21.35
N GLU A 105 8.38 -14.47 -21.10
CA GLU A 105 8.60 -13.62 -19.93
C GLU A 105 7.51 -13.78 -18.84
N LYS A 106 6.48 -14.58 -19.12
CA LYS A 106 5.42 -14.88 -18.15
C LYS A 106 5.97 -15.55 -16.91
N PHE A 107 5.55 -15.08 -15.74
CA PHE A 107 5.91 -15.69 -14.46
C PHE A 107 4.77 -15.59 -13.44
N ASP A 108 4.81 -16.51 -12.47
CA ASP A 108 4.02 -16.46 -11.25
C ASP A 108 4.98 -16.54 -10.06
N GLY A 109 5.05 -15.45 -9.30
CA GLY A 109 5.86 -15.29 -8.10
C GLY A 109 5.03 -15.29 -6.82
N SER A 110 3.71 -15.51 -6.87
CA SER A 110 2.79 -15.43 -5.71
C SER A 110 3.28 -16.21 -4.49
N ALA A 111 3.72 -17.45 -4.70
CA ALA A 111 4.28 -18.32 -3.67
C ALA A 111 5.56 -17.78 -3.00
N LEU A 112 6.31 -16.88 -3.66
CA LEU A 112 7.47 -16.20 -3.07
C LEU A 112 7.03 -15.14 -2.03
N PHE A 113 5.81 -14.63 -2.14
CA PHE A 113 5.19 -13.66 -1.21
C PHE A 113 4.30 -14.34 -0.15
N GLY A 114 4.11 -15.66 -0.23
CA GLY A 114 3.19 -16.40 0.64
C GLY A 114 1.74 -16.43 0.17
N SER A 115 1.43 -15.78 -0.97
CA SER A 115 0.15 -15.91 -1.66
C SER A 115 0.03 -17.29 -2.33
N ALA A 116 -1.22 -17.74 -2.55
CA ALA A 116 -1.55 -19.02 -3.17
C ALA A 116 -1.93 -18.90 -4.66
N GLY A 117 -1.75 -17.71 -5.26
CA GLY A 117 -1.97 -17.44 -6.68
C GLY A 117 -2.76 -16.17 -6.97
N ARG A 118 -3.25 -15.44 -5.95
CA ARG A 118 -4.06 -14.23 -6.16
C ARG A 118 -3.26 -12.93 -6.28
N LEU A 119 -2.17 -12.78 -5.53
CA LEU A 119 -1.44 -11.50 -5.47
C LEU A 119 -0.81 -11.14 -6.83
N LYS A 120 -1.27 -10.05 -7.45
CA LYS A 120 -0.78 -9.54 -8.74
C LYS A 120 0.32 -8.48 -8.62
N GLN A 121 0.22 -7.58 -7.64
CA GLN A 121 1.12 -6.41 -7.46
C GLN A 121 1.48 -6.15 -5.99
N ALA A 122 2.76 -5.94 -5.68
CA ALA A 122 3.24 -5.62 -4.33
C ALA A 122 4.02 -4.30 -4.31
N VAL A 123 3.49 -3.28 -3.64
CA VAL A 123 4.07 -1.93 -3.59
C VAL A 123 4.83 -1.70 -2.27
N LYS A 124 6.09 -1.31 -2.37
CA LYS A 124 6.89 -0.78 -1.27
C LYS A 124 6.74 0.74 -1.21
N MET A 125 6.05 1.25 -0.19
CA MET A 125 5.83 2.70 0.00
C MET A 125 6.94 3.42 0.78
N GLY A 126 7.88 2.67 1.36
CA GLY A 126 9.00 3.24 2.12
C GLY A 126 8.60 3.78 3.49
N ASP A 127 9.42 4.71 4.01
CA ASP A 127 9.23 5.40 5.29
C ASP A 127 7.97 6.26 5.28
N LEU A 128 6.99 5.90 6.11
CA LEU A 128 5.73 6.61 6.28
C LEU A 128 5.93 8.07 6.73
N ASN A 129 7.07 8.40 7.35
CA ASN A 129 7.42 9.76 7.78
C ASN A 129 7.98 10.62 6.63
N ALA A 130 8.39 10.01 5.51
CA ALA A 130 8.86 10.72 4.31
C ALA A 130 7.70 11.16 3.39
N LEU A 131 6.55 10.46 3.45
CA LEU A 131 5.33 10.82 2.75
C LEU A 131 4.62 12.01 3.43
N PRO A 132 3.87 12.86 2.70
CA PRO A 132 3.08 13.94 3.32
C PRO A 132 1.95 13.39 4.22
N ASP A 133 1.46 14.21 5.17
CA ASP A 133 0.40 13.79 6.11
C ASP A 133 -1.01 13.81 5.50
N ASP A 134 -1.19 14.59 4.43
CA ASP A 134 -2.35 14.60 3.53
C ASP A 134 -1.97 13.82 2.25
N PRO A 135 -2.71 12.77 1.86
CA PRO A 135 -2.48 12.03 0.61
C PRO A 135 -2.58 12.88 -0.67
N ASN A 136 -3.29 14.01 -0.62
CA ASN A 136 -3.37 15.00 -1.70
C ASN A 136 -2.19 15.98 -1.68
N GLY A 137 -1.27 15.86 -0.72
CA GLY A 137 -0.03 16.62 -0.68
C GLY A 137 0.89 16.26 -1.84
N ILE A 138 1.47 17.27 -2.48
CA ILE A 138 2.48 17.08 -3.53
C ILE A 138 3.73 16.45 -2.92
N THR A 139 4.19 15.33 -3.49
CA THR A 139 5.42 14.63 -3.07
C THR A 139 6.57 14.89 -4.04
N TYR A 140 6.30 14.85 -5.35
CA TYR A 140 7.24 15.19 -6.42
C TYR A 140 6.67 16.33 -7.29
N SER A 141 6.17 15.98 -8.47
CA SER A 141 5.40 16.83 -9.39
C SER A 141 3.95 16.35 -9.52
N PHE A 142 3.51 15.50 -8.60
CA PHE A 142 2.15 14.98 -8.46
C PHE A 142 1.90 14.66 -6.98
N THR A 143 0.64 14.39 -6.64
CA THR A 143 0.21 14.08 -5.26
C THR A 143 0.69 12.70 -4.80
N ALA A 144 0.74 12.48 -3.50
CA ALA A 144 1.12 11.17 -2.95
C ALA A 144 0.09 10.06 -3.25
N ILE A 145 -1.17 10.41 -3.58
CA ILE A 145 -2.15 9.44 -4.06
C ILE A 145 -2.00 9.09 -5.55
N GLU A 146 -1.61 10.07 -6.38
CA GLU A 146 -1.17 9.80 -7.76
C GLU A 146 0.13 8.97 -7.78
N LEU A 147 1.01 9.10 -6.78
CA LEU A 147 2.17 8.22 -6.60
C LEU A 147 1.76 6.78 -6.28
N MET A 148 0.81 6.56 -5.38
CA MET A 148 0.32 5.20 -5.11
C MET A 148 -0.32 4.54 -6.35
N ALA A 149 -1.03 5.32 -7.17
CA ALA A 149 -1.53 4.85 -8.46
C ALA A 149 -0.40 4.58 -9.47
N HIS A 150 0.66 5.40 -9.50
CA HIS A 150 1.87 5.16 -10.30
C HIS A 150 2.50 3.81 -9.95
N GLU A 151 2.82 3.58 -8.66
CA GLU A 151 3.44 2.33 -8.23
C GLU A 151 2.57 1.10 -8.53
N TYR A 152 1.26 1.19 -8.33
CA TYR A 152 0.37 0.08 -8.67
C TYR A 152 0.30 -0.16 -10.19
N GLY A 153 0.40 0.90 -10.98
CA GLY A 153 0.27 0.88 -12.44
C GLY A 153 1.37 0.12 -13.19
N HIS A 154 2.58 -0.03 -12.61
CA HIS A 154 3.67 -0.83 -13.20
C HIS A 154 3.28 -2.29 -13.48
N HIS A 155 2.23 -2.82 -12.85
CA HIS A 155 1.66 -4.14 -13.16
C HIS A 155 1.27 -4.29 -14.65
N TRP A 156 0.84 -3.21 -15.31
CA TRP A 156 0.36 -3.25 -16.70
C TRP A 156 1.09 -2.34 -17.69
N MET A 157 1.76 -1.27 -17.22
CA MET A 157 1.99 -0.08 -18.05
C MET A 157 3.45 0.31 -18.28
N ALA A 158 3.66 1.05 -19.37
CA ALA A 158 4.94 1.56 -19.84
C ALA A 158 5.94 0.50 -20.33
N TRP A 159 5.47 -0.69 -20.75
CA TRP A 159 6.32 -1.73 -21.36
C TRP A 159 6.16 -1.86 -22.88
N ILE A 160 5.08 -1.35 -23.47
CA ILE A 160 4.76 -1.47 -24.91
C ILE A 160 5.76 -0.80 -25.87
N MET A 161 5.80 -1.31 -27.10
CA MET A 161 6.40 -0.68 -28.28
C MET A 161 5.33 -0.05 -29.19
N LEU A 162 5.73 0.80 -30.14
CA LEU A 162 4.86 1.39 -31.17
C LEU A 162 5.38 1.06 -32.57
N ASP A 163 4.54 0.64 -33.50
CA ASP A 163 4.88 0.39 -34.91
C ASP A 163 3.97 1.23 -35.81
N LEU A 164 4.51 2.07 -36.69
CA LEU A 164 3.76 3.03 -37.52
C LEU A 164 3.51 2.55 -38.98
N ASP A 165 3.76 1.27 -39.30
CA ASP A 165 3.67 0.66 -40.66
C ASP A 165 4.51 1.38 -41.74
N ASP A 166 5.46 2.22 -41.33
CA ASP A 166 6.37 2.96 -42.22
C ASP A 166 7.61 2.16 -42.65
N GLY A 167 7.73 0.91 -42.15
CA GLY A 167 8.84 0.00 -42.41
C GLY A 167 10.02 0.12 -41.43
N ARG A 168 9.95 0.97 -40.40
CA ARG A 168 10.91 0.95 -39.27
C ARG A 168 10.69 -0.24 -38.33
N GLY A 169 9.45 -0.71 -38.19
CA GLY A 169 9.05 -1.70 -37.19
C GLY A 169 8.85 -1.09 -35.80
N PRO A 170 8.69 -1.92 -34.76
CA PRO A 170 8.44 -1.46 -33.38
C PRO A 170 9.59 -0.62 -32.81
N ILE A 171 9.24 0.52 -32.20
CA ILE A 171 10.15 1.46 -31.52
C ILE A 171 9.62 1.81 -30.10
N PRO A 172 10.50 2.08 -29.12
CA PRO A 172 10.11 2.37 -27.73
C PRO A 172 9.67 3.84 -27.50
N VAL A 173 9.32 4.58 -28.56
CA VAL A 173 9.23 6.06 -28.54
C VAL A 173 8.21 6.66 -27.56
N LEU A 174 7.27 5.86 -27.06
CA LEU A 174 6.29 6.27 -26.03
C LEU A 174 6.83 6.13 -24.60
N ARG A 175 7.90 5.35 -24.39
CA ARG A 175 8.54 5.09 -23.09
C ARG A 175 9.67 6.09 -22.84
N GLY A 176 9.95 6.43 -21.59
CA GLY A 176 11.19 7.11 -21.24
C GLY A 176 12.38 6.24 -21.66
N CYS A 177 13.40 6.80 -22.31
CA CYS A 177 14.62 6.07 -22.67
C CYS A 177 15.84 6.81 -22.14
N GLU A 178 16.79 6.06 -21.59
CA GLU A 178 18.20 6.45 -21.59
C GLU A 178 18.89 5.93 -22.87
N VAL A 179 20.10 6.39 -23.12
CA VAL A 179 20.95 5.94 -24.23
C VAL A 179 22.29 5.49 -23.65
N THR A 180 22.64 4.22 -23.86
CA THR A 180 23.85 3.61 -23.27
C THR A 180 25.15 4.23 -23.83
N GLU A 181 26.30 3.98 -23.19
CA GLU A 181 27.61 4.42 -23.73
C GLU A 181 27.89 3.82 -25.13
N GLU A 182 27.30 2.66 -25.41
CA GLU A 182 27.32 1.96 -26.71
C GLU A 182 26.36 2.55 -27.76
N GLY A 183 25.40 3.39 -27.35
CA GLY A 183 24.39 3.99 -28.23
C GLY A 183 23.15 3.12 -28.48
N GLU A 184 22.87 2.17 -27.59
CA GLU A 184 21.63 1.38 -27.57
C GLU A 184 20.54 2.15 -26.79
N LEU A 185 19.27 1.90 -27.11
CA LEU A 185 18.15 2.52 -26.39
C LEU A 185 17.79 1.65 -25.19
N ASP A 186 17.75 2.25 -24.00
CA ASP A 186 17.41 1.57 -22.76
C ASP A 186 16.09 2.15 -22.21
N PRO A 187 14.93 1.56 -22.57
CA PRO A 187 13.62 2.11 -22.24
C PRO A 187 13.20 1.70 -20.82
N ASN A 188 12.85 2.67 -19.98
CA ASN A 188 12.46 2.46 -18.59
C ASN A 188 10.96 2.12 -18.44
N GLY A 189 10.51 1.95 -17.20
CA GLY A 189 9.12 1.65 -16.82
C GLY A 189 8.16 2.85 -16.78
N HIS A 190 8.40 3.92 -17.55
CA HIS A 190 7.58 5.14 -17.54
C HIS A 190 7.19 5.64 -18.94
N TRP A 191 6.12 6.43 -19.06
CA TRP A 191 5.79 7.12 -20.31
C TRP A 191 6.62 8.39 -20.50
N SER A 192 7.13 8.60 -21.72
CA SER A 192 7.95 9.77 -22.05
C SER A 192 7.19 11.09 -21.93
N ALA A 193 7.83 12.12 -21.38
CA ALA A 193 7.25 13.46 -21.30
C ALA A 193 6.99 14.13 -22.68
N HIS A 194 7.50 13.58 -23.77
CA HIS A 194 7.16 14.01 -25.15
C HIS A 194 5.94 13.29 -25.75
N PHE A 195 5.43 12.23 -25.11
CA PHE A 195 4.14 11.63 -25.43
C PHE A 195 3.03 12.45 -24.73
N HIS A 196 2.04 12.96 -25.48
CA HIS A 196 0.95 13.72 -24.86
C HIS A 196 -0.03 12.77 -24.15
N HIS A 197 0.23 12.57 -22.86
CA HIS A 197 -0.36 11.50 -22.09
C HIS A 197 -0.40 11.92 -20.61
N PRO A 198 -1.52 12.47 -20.10
CA PRO A 198 -1.64 12.93 -18.71
C PRO A 198 -1.84 11.74 -17.73
N SER A 199 -0.94 10.77 -17.78
CA SER A 199 -1.01 9.53 -17.02
C SER A 199 -0.46 9.71 -15.60
N VAL A 200 -0.86 8.84 -14.67
CA VAL A 200 -0.09 8.64 -13.43
C VAL A 200 1.30 8.07 -13.73
N MET A 201 1.44 7.26 -14.79
CA MET A 201 2.70 6.64 -15.28
C MET A 201 3.59 7.64 -16.04
N TYR A 202 3.66 8.89 -15.56
CA TYR A 202 4.27 10.05 -16.20
C TYR A 202 3.59 10.43 -17.53
N GLY A 203 4.34 10.74 -18.59
CA GLY A 203 3.79 11.35 -19.80
C GLY A 203 3.50 12.85 -19.67
N GLY A 204 3.50 13.55 -20.81
CA GLY A 204 3.44 15.01 -20.90
C GLY A 204 2.02 15.57 -21.02
N VAL A 205 1.78 16.72 -20.38
CA VAL A 205 0.63 17.58 -20.72
C VAL A 205 1.12 18.60 -21.75
N ILE A 206 0.72 18.44 -23.01
CA ILE A 206 1.32 19.16 -24.14
C ILE A 206 0.23 19.92 -24.92
N GLU A 207 0.40 21.22 -25.07
CA GLU A 207 -0.44 22.10 -25.91
C GLU A 207 0.25 22.32 -27.27
N ASP A 208 -0.45 22.03 -28.36
CA ASP A 208 -0.03 22.35 -29.73
C ASP A 208 -0.32 23.83 -30.03
N LEU A 209 0.74 24.63 -30.17
CA LEU A 209 0.64 26.08 -30.46
C LEU A 209 0.58 26.36 -31.98
N GLY A 210 0.66 25.31 -32.80
CA GLY A 210 0.73 25.37 -34.25
C GLY A 210 2.10 25.77 -34.80
N ASN A 211 2.31 25.48 -36.09
CA ASN A 211 3.57 25.74 -36.82
C ASN A 211 4.80 24.99 -36.25
N GLY A 212 4.59 23.84 -35.60
CA GLY A 212 5.66 23.04 -34.99
C GLY A 212 6.14 23.53 -33.63
N GLN A 213 5.40 24.45 -32.99
CA GLN A 213 5.67 24.89 -31.62
C GLN A 213 4.71 24.21 -30.64
N PHE A 214 5.25 23.78 -29.50
CA PHE A 214 4.51 23.08 -28.43
C PHE A 214 4.80 23.72 -27.08
N ARG A 215 3.89 23.53 -26.12
CA ARG A 215 4.07 23.92 -24.72
C ARG A 215 3.83 22.73 -23.80
N GLY A 216 4.86 22.31 -23.08
CA GLY A 216 4.77 21.32 -22.01
C GLY A 216 4.41 21.98 -20.68
N THR A 217 3.45 21.40 -19.96
CA THR A 217 3.03 21.81 -18.60
C THR A 217 2.81 20.59 -17.72
N ASN A 218 2.47 20.80 -16.45
CA ASN A 218 1.84 19.77 -15.63
C ASN A 218 0.30 19.87 -15.68
N GLY A 219 -0.37 18.90 -15.05
CA GLY A 219 -1.81 18.86 -14.82
C GLY A 219 -2.20 17.62 -14.00
N PRO A 220 -3.47 17.49 -13.59
CA PRO A 220 -3.97 16.31 -12.86
C PRO A 220 -3.79 15.02 -13.67
N ARG A 221 -3.51 13.91 -12.97
CA ARG A 221 -3.16 12.63 -13.59
C ARG A 221 -4.16 11.53 -13.27
N THR A 222 -4.36 10.64 -14.23
CA THR A 222 -5.29 9.51 -14.16
C THR A 222 -4.71 8.31 -14.90
N TYR A 223 -5.38 7.15 -14.86
CA TYR A 223 -5.19 6.17 -15.91
C TYR A 223 -5.98 6.63 -17.14
N THR A 224 -5.27 7.03 -18.19
CA THR A 224 -5.81 7.50 -19.48
C THR A 224 -6.50 6.36 -20.27
N PRO A 225 -7.10 6.62 -21.45
CA PRO A 225 -7.67 5.55 -22.27
C PRO A 225 -6.70 4.44 -22.70
N LEU A 226 -5.42 4.74 -23.02
CA LEU A 226 -4.45 3.69 -23.37
C LEU A 226 -4.09 2.87 -22.12
N ASP A 227 -3.85 3.55 -21.00
CA ASP A 227 -3.57 2.93 -19.70
C ASP A 227 -4.69 1.94 -19.34
N GLN A 228 -5.95 2.38 -19.44
CA GLN A 228 -7.13 1.55 -19.19
C GLN A 228 -7.29 0.36 -20.16
N TYR A 229 -6.80 0.48 -21.40
CA TYR A 229 -6.73 -0.66 -22.33
C TYR A 229 -5.67 -1.67 -21.87
N LEU A 230 -4.49 -1.23 -21.45
CA LEU A 230 -3.43 -2.11 -20.93
C LEU A 230 -3.84 -2.77 -19.61
N MET A 231 -4.58 -2.04 -18.75
CA MET A 231 -5.25 -2.58 -17.55
C MET A 231 -6.37 -3.59 -17.87
N GLY A 232 -6.89 -3.64 -19.10
CA GLY A 232 -8.00 -4.51 -19.48
C GLY A 232 -9.39 -4.04 -19.02
N ILE A 233 -9.56 -2.75 -18.71
CA ILE A 233 -10.84 -2.14 -18.30
C ILE A 233 -11.45 -1.19 -19.36
N ARG A 234 -10.81 -1.10 -20.54
CA ARG A 234 -11.33 -0.40 -21.72
C ARG A 234 -11.05 -1.21 -23.00
N PRO A 235 -12.05 -1.43 -23.88
CA PRO A 235 -11.85 -2.07 -25.17
C PRO A 235 -11.10 -1.13 -26.14
N PRO A 236 -10.34 -1.66 -27.13
CA PRO A 236 -9.52 -0.84 -28.01
C PRO A 236 -10.33 0.18 -28.81
N GLU A 237 -11.58 -0.11 -29.17
CA GLU A 237 -12.47 0.81 -29.90
C GLU A 237 -12.88 2.06 -29.10
N GLU A 238 -12.59 2.11 -27.80
CA GLU A 238 -12.82 3.27 -26.92
C GLU A 238 -11.54 4.04 -26.58
N VAL A 239 -10.40 3.67 -27.19
CA VAL A 239 -9.14 4.42 -27.15
C VAL A 239 -9.13 5.44 -28.31
N PRO A 240 -8.96 6.75 -28.04
CA PRO A 240 -8.91 7.77 -29.09
C PRO A 240 -7.58 7.75 -29.86
N GLU A 241 -7.51 8.54 -30.93
CA GLU A 241 -6.24 8.92 -31.57
C GLU A 241 -5.34 9.65 -30.56
N MET A 242 -4.07 9.27 -30.53
CA MET A 242 -3.04 9.72 -29.59
C MET A 242 -1.89 10.37 -30.36
N TRP A 243 -1.02 11.12 -29.69
CA TRP A 243 0.13 11.74 -30.36
C TRP A 243 1.30 12.00 -29.41
N TYR A 244 2.50 12.01 -30.00
CA TYR A 244 3.75 12.41 -29.36
C TYR A 244 4.48 13.46 -30.20
N VAL A 245 5.52 14.07 -29.65
CA VAL A 245 6.35 15.07 -30.36
C VAL A 245 7.79 14.56 -30.49
N VAL A 246 8.31 14.52 -31.72
CA VAL A 246 9.76 14.47 -31.96
C VAL A 246 10.29 15.89 -31.87
N LYS A 247 11.01 16.22 -30.80
CA LYS A 247 11.57 17.55 -30.56
C LYS A 247 12.75 17.84 -31.51
N ASP A 248 12.93 19.10 -31.87
CA ASP A 248 13.95 19.56 -32.82
C ASP A 248 15.38 19.24 -32.33
N GLY A 249 15.92 18.09 -32.76
CA GLY A 249 17.27 17.62 -32.46
C GLY A 249 17.36 16.25 -31.79
N ASP A 250 16.23 15.70 -31.33
CA ASP A 250 16.17 14.40 -30.65
C ASP A 250 16.14 13.23 -31.67
N ASP A 251 16.30 11.98 -31.18
CA ASP A 251 16.19 10.79 -32.03
C ASP A 251 14.70 10.39 -32.21
N PRO A 252 14.16 10.34 -33.45
CA PRO A 252 12.75 10.01 -33.72
C PRO A 252 12.35 8.54 -33.42
N ARG A 253 13.20 7.79 -32.72
CA ARG A 253 12.99 6.40 -32.27
C ARG A 253 12.93 6.24 -30.75
N ALA A 254 13.39 7.24 -30.00
CA ALA A 254 13.48 7.21 -28.54
C ALA A 254 12.51 8.22 -27.93
N GLY A 255 11.87 7.85 -26.82
CA GLY A 255 11.25 8.82 -25.93
C GLY A 255 12.32 9.39 -24.98
N VAL A 256 12.09 10.59 -24.45
CA VAL A 256 12.90 11.13 -23.35
C VAL A 256 12.36 10.64 -22.01
N ASP A 257 13.23 10.22 -21.10
CA ASP A 257 12.85 10.13 -19.69
C ASP A 257 12.80 11.51 -19.03
N SER A 258 11.73 11.74 -18.25
CA SER A 258 11.71 12.72 -17.19
C SER A 258 10.46 12.52 -16.33
N LEU A 259 10.61 12.74 -15.02
CA LEU A 259 9.49 13.07 -14.14
C LEU A 259 8.56 14.12 -14.78
N PRO A 260 7.25 14.09 -14.50
CA PRO A 260 6.33 15.16 -14.84
C PRO A 260 6.90 16.53 -14.48
N TYR A 261 6.68 17.51 -15.35
CA TYR A 261 7.01 18.91 -15.05
C TYR A 261 6.35 19.32 -13.71
N PHE A 262 7.02 20.17 -12.92
CA PHE A 262 6.39 20.75 -11.73
C PHE A 262 5.33 21.79 -12.13
N ASP A 263 4.30 22.02 -11.28
CA ASP A 263 3.20 22.96 -11.55
C ASP A 263 3.63 24.41 -11.90
N TRP A 264 4.80 24.83 -11.42
CA TRP A 264 5.38 26.15 -11.67
C TRP A 264 6.27 26.20 -12.92
N TYR A 265 6.49 25.06 -13.58
CA TYR A 265 7.35 24.93 -14.76
C TYR A 265 6.53 24.79 -16.04
N VAL A 266 6.99 25.46 -17.08
CA VAL A 266 6.41 25.45 -18.43
C VAL A 266 7.58 25.46 -19.41
N GLU A 267 7.60 24.52 -20.35
CA GLU A 267 8.57 24.49 -21.45
C GLU A 267 7.88 24.87 -22.76
N GLU A 268 8.47 25.76 -23.56
CA GLU A 268 8.06 25.96 -24.95
C GLU A 268 9.17 25.44 -25.88
N PHE A 269 8.83 24.51 -26.77
CA PHE A 269 9.77 23.80 -27.62
C PHE A 269 9.27 23.68 -29.07
N ALA A 270 10.17 23.30 -29.97
CA ALA A 270 9.89 23.05 -31.39
C ALA A 270 10.00 21.55 -31.71
N GLY A 271 9.26 21.08 -32.71
CA GLY A 271 9.34 19.70 -33.18
C GLY A 271 8.27 19.30 -34.21
N GLU A 272 8.17 17.99 -34.45
CA GLU A 272 7.19 17.33 -35.31
C GLU A 272 6.21 16.51 -34.46
N ARG A 273 4.91 16.79 -34.60
CA ARG A 273 3.83 15.97 -34.02
C ARG A 273 3.65 14.69 -34.85
N VAL A 274 3.57 13.56 -34.16
CA VAL A 274 3.26 12.25 -34.76
C VAL A 274 1.98 11.72 -34.10
N ASP A 275 0.89 11.69 -34.87
CA ASP A 275 -0.37 11.07 -34.49
C ASP A 275 -0.35 9.55 -34.75
N PHE A 276 -0.98 8.77 -33.87
CA PHE A 276 -1.06 7.31 -33.94
C PHE A 276 -2.34 6.77 -33.28
N GLY A 277 -2.75 5.55 -33.68
CA GLY A 277 -3.94 4.87 -33.17
C GLY A 277 -3.64 3.62 -32.35
N ILE A 278 -4.67 3.04 -31.75
CA ILE A 278 -4.56 1.78 -30.99
C ILE A 278 -4.09 0.60 -31.86
N ASP A 279 -4.41 0.59 -33.15
CA ASP A 279 -3.94 -0.41 -34.13
C ASP A 279 -2.42 -0.41 -34.30
N ASP A 280 -1.75 0.71 -33.99
CA ASP A 280 -0.29 0.88 -34.12
C ASP A 280 0.45 0.29 -32.90
N VAL A 281 -0.21 0.32 -31.74
CA VAL A 281 0.20 -0.40 -30.52
C VAL A 281 -0.10 -1.90 -30.68
N ILE A 282 -1.29 -2.27 -31.17
CA ILE A 282 -1.68 -3.67 -31.39
C ILE A 282 -0.79 -4.35 -32.46
N ARG A 283 -0.34 -3.61 -33.47
CA ARG A 283 0.61 -4.10 -34.49
C ARG A 283 1.98 -4.42 -33.91
N ALA A 284 2.46 -3.62 -32.94
CA ALA A 284 3.75 -3.84 -32.30
C ALA A 284 3.75 -4.95 -31.24
N ASN A 285 2.70 -5.04 -30.42
CA ASN A 285 2.67 -5.89 -29.22
C ASN A 285 1.73 -7.11 -29.33
N GLY A 286 0.87 -7.13 -30.36
CA GLY A 286 -0.32 -7.97 -30.39
C GLY A 286 -1.51 -7.35 -29.62
N PRO A 287 -2.72 -7.92 -29.75
CA PRO A 287 -3.86 -7.54 -28.93
C PRO A 287 -3.68 -7.99 -27.48
N ARG A 288 -4.31 -7.29 -26.52
CA ARG A 288 -4.30 -7.71 -25.11
C ARG A 288 -4.88 -9.12 -24.95
N VAL A 289 -4.20 -10.00 -24.23
CA VAL A 289 -4.71 -11.33 -23.84
C VAL A 289 -4.44 -11.56 -22.35
N PRO A 290 -5.47 -11.73 -21.50
CA PRO A 290 -6.90 -11.69 -21.83
C PRO A 290 -7.34 -10.30 -22.29
N ALA A 291 -8.43 -10.22 -23.05
CA ALA A 291 -8.91 -8.93 -23.59
C ALA A 291 -9.52 -8.00 -22.53
N THR A 292 -9.83 -8.54 -21.35
CA THR A 292 -10.41 -7.83 -20.19
C THR A 292 -9.87 -8.44 -18.90
N GLU A 293 -9.66 -7.62 -17.87
CA GLU A 293 -9.37 -8.05 -16.50
C GLU A 293 -10.61 -7.99 -15.59
N GLU A 294 -10.46 -8.53 -14.38
CA GLU A 294 -11.24 -8.07 -13.23
C GLU A 294 -10.92 -6.60 -12.95
N CYS A 295 -11.96 -5.76 -12.89
CA CYS A 295 -11.83 -4.32 -12.69
C CYS A 295 -11.94 -3.88 -11.22
N HIS A 296 -12.38 -4.79 -10.33
CA HIS A 296 -12.56 -4.57 -8.90
C HIS A 296 -11.47 -5.31 -8.12
N LEU A 297 -10.48 -4.57 -7.61
CA LEU A 297 -9.28 -5.17 -7.02
C LEU A 297 -9.27 -5.03 -5.49
N LYS A 298 -8.80 -6.06 -4.79
CA LYS A 298 -8.71 -6.07 -3.32
C LYS A 298 -7.30 -5.81 -2.88
N ILE A 299 -7.10 -4.79 -2.05
CA ILE A 299 -5.77 -4.23 -1.79
C ILE A 299 -5.54 -4.04 -0.30
N ALA A 300 -4.66 -4.86 0.29
CA ALA A 300 -4.32 -4.75 1.71
C ALA A 300 -3.33 -3.61 1.99
N PHE A 301 -3.47 -2.99 3.16
CA PHE A 301 -2.60 -1.92 3.64
C PHE A 301 -1.84 -2.39 4.88
N ILE A 302 -0.51 -2.52 4.73
CA ILE A 302 0.37 -3.16 5.71
C ILE A 302 1.34 -2.13 6.28
N LEU A 303 1.39 -2.00 7.62
CA LEU A 303 2.36 -1.17 8.33
C LEU A 303 3.36 -2.03 9.11
N VAL A 304 4.59 -2.08 8.61
CA VAL A 304 5.69 -2.87 9.19
C VAL A 304 6.41 -2.08 10.29
N HIS A 305 6.56 -2.66 11.48
CA HIS A 305 7.25 -2.05 12.62
C HIS A 305 8.31 -2.96 13.22
N ALA A 306 9.27 -2.42 13.97
CA ALA A 306 10.30 -3.24 14.61
C ALA A 306 9.76 -4.06 15.81
N GLU A 307 10.49 -5.13 16.15
CA GLU A 307 10.14 -6.07 17.23
C GLU A 307 10.02 -5.39 18.60
N GLY A 308 8.83 -5.49 19.19
CA GLY A 308 8.49 -4.90 20.49
C GLY A 308 8.16 -3.42 20.48
N THR A 309 8.07 -2.77 19.31
CA THR A 309 7.78 -1.33 19.15
C THR A 309 6.54 -1.12 18.27
N ARG A 310 5.36 -1.37 18.85
CA ARG A 310 4.05 -1.08 18.23
C ARG A 310 3.98 0.38 17.76
N PRO A 311 3.46 0.66 16.54
CA PRO A 311 3.30 2.02 16.02
C PRO A 311 2.46 2.93 16.93
N MET A 312 2.78 4.22 16.89
CA MET A 312 1.93 5.26 17.48
C MET A 312 0.60 5.34 16.70
N PRO A 313 -0.55 5.61 17.34
CA PRO A 313 -1.85 5.70 16.66
C PRO A 313 -1.85 6.62 15.43
N GLN A 314 -1.13 7.73 15.49
CA GLN A 314 -0.97 8.72 14.40
C GLN A 314 -0.35 8.12 13.13
N ALA A 315 0.51 7.11 13.24
CA ALA A 315 1.09 6.41 12.10
C ALA A 315 0.07 5.46 11.46
N ILE A 316 -0.68 4.71 12.28
CA ILE A 316 -1.75 3.81 11.82
C ILE A 316 -2.84 4.62 11.12
N GLU A 317 -3.28 5.72 11.74
CA GLU A 317 -4.25 6.66 11.18
C GLU A 317 -3.77 7.27 9.86
N LYS A 318 -2.47 7.60 9.74
CA LYS A 318 -1.89 8.08 8.47
C LYS A 318 -2.00 7.02 7.35
N VAL A 319 -1.76 5.75 7.65
CA VAL A 319 -1.97 4.66 6.68
C VAL A 319 -3.45 4.50 6.31
N ASP A 320 -4.39 4.59 7.28
CA ASP A 320 -5.84 4.58 6.97
C ASP A 320 -6.27 5.77 6.10
N ARG A 321 -5.71 6.97 6.31
CA ARG A 321 -5.95 8.13 5.43
C ARG A 321 -5.47 7.86 4.00
N TYR A 322 -4.29 7.26 3.82
CA TYR A 322 -3.79 6.87 2.48
C TYR A 322 -4.65 5.80 1.83
N ARG A 323 -5.02 4.76 2.59
CA ARG A 323 -5.91 3.66 2.19
C ARG A 323 -7.23 4.17 1.62
N ARG A 324 -7.95 4.96 2.42
CA ARG A 324 -9.27 5.50 2.05
C ARG A 324 -9.19 6.54 0.94
N ALA A 325 -8.12 7.34 0.88
CA ALA A 325 -7.90 8.25 -0.23
C ALA A 325 -7.71 7.52 -1.56
N LEU A 326 -7.08 6.32 -1.57
CA LEU A 326 -6.91 5.55 -2.80
C LEU A 326 -8.26 4.99 -3.27
N GLU A 327 -9.06 4.47 -2.35
CA GLU A 327 -10.40 3.95 -2.63
C GLU A 327 -11.35 5.04 -3.16
N GLU A 328 -11.28 6.25 -2.60
CA GLU A 328 -12.05 7.42 -3.08
C GLU A 328 -11.53 7.93 -4.45
N TRP A 329 -10.22 7.92 -4.69
CA TRP A 329 -9.61 8.37 -5.94
C TRP A 329 -9.85 7.41 -7.12
N TRP A 330 -9.75 6.10 -6.88
CA TRP A 330 -9.64 5.08 -7.95
C TRP A 330 -10.77 5.10 -9.00
N PRO A 331 -12.07 5.28 -8.65
CA PRO A 331 -13.12 5.40 -9.66
C PRO A 331 -12.92 6.61 -10.57
N ALA A 332 -12.56 7.78 -10.03
CA ALA A 332 -12.27 8.96 -10.84
C ALA A 332 -10.99 8.79 -11.66
N GLY A 333 -9.96 8.17 -11.07
CA GLY A 333 -8.70 7.83 -11.73
C GLY A 333 -8.83 6.82 -12.88
N THR A 334 -9.95 6.09 -12.98
CA THR A 334 -10.19 5.04 -14.01
C THR A 334 -11.38 5.33 -14.93
N ASP A 335 -11.84 6.58 -15.07
CA ASP A 335 -13.04 6.94 -15.85
C ASP A 335 -14.28 6.12 -15.43
N TYR A 336 -14.39 5.85 -14.12
CA TYR A 336 -15.41 5.04 -13.43
C TYR A 336 -15.53 3.58 -13.93
N ARG A 337 -14.46 3.04 -14.53
CA ARG A 337 -14.39 1.64 -15.02
C ARG A 337 -13.67 0.69 -14.06
N GLY A 338 -12.87 1.21 -13.14
CA GLY A 338 -12.27 0.44 -12.06
C GLY A 338 -12.91 0.77 -10.71
N SER A 339 -12.72 -0.12 -9.75
CA SER A 339 -12.93 0.17 -8.33
C SER A 339 -11.96 -0.67 -7.50
N ILE A 340 -11.79 -0.34 -6.23
CA ILE A 340 -11.03 -1.18 -5.30
C ILE A 340 -11.81 -1.39 -4.01
N ASP A 341 -11.45 -2.43 -3.29
CA ASP A 341 -11.81 -2.67 -1.90
C ASP A 341 -10.50 -2.68 -1.10
N THR A 342 -10.38 -1.75 -0.14
CA THR A 342 -9.20 -1.63 0.70
C THR A 342 -9.44 -2.12 2.14
N THR A 343 -10.57 -2.79 2.39
CA THR A 343 -10.86 -3.38 3.71
C THR A 343 -10.05 -4.66 3.94
N LEU A 344 -9.84 -5.02 5.20
CA LEU A 344 -9.28 -6.33 5.55
C LEU A 344 -10.32 -7.45 5.64
N ASP A 345 -11.60 -7.13 5.42
CA ASP A 345 -12.64 -8.16 5.30
C ASP A 345 -12.81 -8.70 3.87
N GLY A 346 -12.49 -7.89 2.86
CA GLY A 346 -12.66 -8.25 1.46
C GLY A 346 -14.13 -8.35 1.04
N CYS A 347 -15.05 -7.73 1.77
CA CYS A 347 -16.50 -7.80 1.52
C CYS A 347 -17.02 -6.66 0.64
N GLY A 348 -16.14 -5.82 0.12
CA GLY A 348 -16.42 -4.96 -1.02
C GLY A 348 -16.88 -5.76 -2.24
N THR A 349 -17.77 -5.13 -3.01
CA THR A 349 -18.36 -5.67 -4.25
C THR A 349 -18.28 -4.67 -5.41
N GLY A 350 -17.37 -3.71 -5.30
CA GLY A 350 -17.13 -2.66 -6.28
C GLY A 350 -18.27 -1.65 -6.43
N THR A 351 -18.49 -1.22 -7.66
CA THR A 351 -19.45 -0.16 -8.04
C THR A 351 -20.41 -0.63 -9.13
N ALA A 352 -21.45 0.17 -9.41
CA ALA A 352 -22.38 -0.14 -10.51
C ALA A 352 -21.73 -0.11 -11.91
N GLY A 353 -20.58 0.56 -12.08
CA GLY A 353 -19.80 0.55 -13.33
C GLY A 353 -18.79 -0.61 -13.39
N CYS A 354 -18.41 -1.15 -12.23
CA CYS A 354 -17.44 -2.21 -12.07
C CYS A 354 -17.78 -3.04 -10.82
N PRO A 355 -18.64 -4.07 -10.96
CA PRO A 355 -18.99 -4.96 -9.85
C PRO A 355 -17.91 -6.03 -9.65
N GLY A 356 -17.69 -6.44 -8.41
CA GLY A 356 -16.85 -7.58 -8.03
C GLY A 356 -17.53 -8.51 -7.03
N GLU A 357 -16.93 -9.67 -6.77
CA GLU A 357 -17.46 -10.66 -5.82
C GLU A 357 -16.85 -10.45 -4.43
N ALA A 358 -17.67 -10.56 -3.37
CA ALA A 358 -17.19 -10.54 -1.99
C ALA A 358 -16.33 -11.78 -1.69
N SER A 359 -15.31 -11.64 -0.84
CA SER A 359 -14.37 -12.74 -0.54
C SER A 359 -15.04 -13.87 0.26
N SER A 360 -14.45 -15.06 0.25
CA SER A 360 -15.13 -16.31 0.68
C SER A 360 -15.70 -16.28 2.11
N GLN A 361 -15.04 -15.56 3.01
CA GLN A 361 -15.38 -15.29 4.40
C GLN A 361 -16.65 -14.42 4.59
N CYS A 362 -17.09 -13.72 3.55
CA CYS A 362 -18.16 -12.73 3.62
C CYS A 362 -19.55 -13.37 3.69
N GLY A 363 -19.89 -13.82 4.89
CA GLY A 363 -21.16 -14.48 5.22
C GLY A 363 -21.02 -15.84 5.91
N GLU A 364 -19.80 -16.38 6.05
CA GLU A 364 -19.55 -17.66 6.76
C GLU A 364 -19.24 -17.49 8.26
N LEU A 365 -18.76 -16.31 8.68
CA LEU A 365 -18.66 -16.00 10.12
C LEU A 365 -20.06 -15.79 10.71
N PRO A 366 -20.38 -16.38 11.88
CA PRO A 366 -21.52 -15.93 12.66
C PRO A 366 -21.25 -14.48 13.08
N ALA A 367 -22.22 -13.61 12.86
CA ALA A 367 -22.06 -12.15 13.02
C ALA A 367 -21.43 -11.78 14.38
N ASP A 368 -20.32 -11.03 14.35
CA ASP A 368 -19.62 -10.55 15.55
C ASP A 368 -20.46 -9.52 16.35
N CYS A 369 -21.52 -9.01 15.72
CA CYS A 369 -22.51 -8.07 16.22
C CYS A 369 -23.71 -7.95 15.27
N VAL A 370 -24.79 -7.32 15.74
CA VAL A 370 -25.95 -6.94 14.93
C VAL A 370 -25.77 -5.50 14.45
N ASP A 371 -26.01 -5.23 13.16
CA ASP A 371 -25.92 -3.87 12.58
C ASP A 371 -26.66 -2.81 13.41
N GLY A 372 -25.94 -1.78 13.81
CA GLY A 372 -26.42 -0.72 14.72
C GLY A 372 -26.05 -0.90 16.19
N GLU A 373 -25.58 -2.06 16.63
CA GLU A 373 -24.97 -2.25 17.97
C GLU A 373 -23.72 -1.38 18.12
N GLN A 374 -23.46 -0.91 19.34
CA GLN A 374 -22.32 -0.06 19.68
C GLN A 374 -21.51 -0.70 20.83
N ARG A 375 -20.18 -0.55 20.81
CA ARG A 375 -19.29 -1.02 21.88
C ARG A 375 -18.07 -0.13 22.03
N CYS A 376 -17.43 -0.24 23.19
CA CYS A 376 -16.08 0.28 23.40
C CYS A 376 -15.02 -0.82 23.24
N ASN A 377 -14.00 -0.57 22.42
CA ASN A 377 -12.82 -1.41 22.31
C ASN A 377 -11.71 -0.87 23.23
N GLY A 378 -11.86 -1.14 24.53
CA GLY A 378 -11.11 -0.44 25.57
C GLY A 378 -11.60 0.99 25.80
N LEU A 379 -10.87 1.76 26.60
CA LEU A 379 -11.35 3.05 27.13
C LEU A 379 -11.33 4.21 26.12
N THR A 380 -10.78 4.04 24.91
CA THR A 380 -10.51 5.16 23.99
C THR A 380 -10.99 4.94 22.55
N ILE A 381 -11.71 3.85 22.26
CA ILE A 381 -12.13 3.51 20.88
C ILE A 381 -13.61 3.16 20.88
N ALA A 382 -14.42 3.99 20.22
CA ALA A 382 -15.83 3.78 19.99
C ALA A 382 -16.05 3.01 18.68
N GLN A 383 -16.82 1.92 18.72
CA GLN A 383 -17.12 1.09 17.56
C GLN A 383 -18.62 0.88 17.36
N LEU A 384 -19.04 0.89 16.10
CA LEU A 384 -20.41 0.66 15.64
C LEU A 384 -20.41 -0.57 14.73
N CYS A 385 -21.37 -1.46 14.92
CA CYS A 385 -21.56 -2.60 14.04
C CYS A 385 -22.13 -2.16 12.69
N ARG A 386 -21.46 -2.55 11.60
CA ARG A 386 -21.91 -2.38 10.22
C ARG A 386 -21.54 -3.63 9.42
N ASN A 387 -22.45 -4.12 8.58
CA ASN A 387 -22.26 -5.35 7.80
C ASN A 387 -21.79 -6.54 8.67
N SER A 388 -22.35 -6.67 9.88
CA SER A 388 -22.02 -7.68 10.90
C SER A 388 -20.59 -7.63 11.46
N ARG A 389 -19.88 -6.50 11.32
CA ARG A 389 -18.50 -6.28 11.80
C ARG A 389 -18.36 -4.97 12.57
N TRP A 390 -17.39 -4.94 13.50
CA TRP A 390 -17.15 -3.80 14.39
C TRP A 390 -16.24 -2.73 13.77
N VAL A 391 -16.85 -1.67 13.22
CA VAL A 391 -16.13 -0.54 12.61
C VAL A 391 -15.89 0.56 13.65
N THR A 392 -14.65 1.02 13.79
CA THR A 392 -14.34 2.20 14.63
C THR A 392 -15.00 3.45 14.06
N VAL A 393 -15.77 4.15 14.90
CA VAL A 393 -16.50 5.38 14.53
C VAL A 393 -15.99 6.63 15.24
N ASP A 394 -15.33 6.48 16.39
CA ASP A 394 -14.67 7.59 17.09
C ASP A 394 -13.45 7.09 17.90
N THR A 395 -12.52 7.99 18.22
CA THR A 395 -11.34 7.71 19.05
C THR A 395 -11.18 8.83 20.07
N CYS A 396 -11.47 8.50 21.32
CA CYS A 396 -11.64 9.48 22.39
C CYS A 396 -10.31 10.17 22.73
N VAL A 397 -10.34 11.49 22.90
CA VAL A 397 -9.13 12.28 23.21
C VAL A 397 -8.65 12.05 24.65
N GLU A 398 -7.46 12.52 25.03
CA GLU A 398 -6.84 12.24 26.36
C GLU A 398 -7.69 12.65 27.59
N SER A 399 -8.71 13.50 27.41
CA SER A 399 -9.65 13.91 28.46
C SER A 399 -10.96 13.12 28.48
N GLU A 400 -11.14 12.15 27.58
CA GLU A 400 -12.41 11.44 27.36
C GLU A 400 -12.28 9.94 27.64
N THR A 401 -13.43 9.27 27.73
CA THR A 401 -13.50 7.81 27.86
C THR A 401 -14.68 7.28 27.06
N CYS A 402 -14.48 6.15 26.39
CA CYS A 402 -15.54 5.46 25.70
C CYS A 402 -16.47 4.80 26.72
N LEU A 403 -17.78 5.07 26.59
CA LEU A 403 -18.87 4.37 27.28
C LEU A 403 -19.92 4.01 26.22
N ASP A 404 -20.50 2.81 26.27
CA ASP A 404 -21.54 2.30 25.37
C ASP A 404 -21.31 2.47 23.85
N GLY A 405 -20.04 2.67 23.44
CA GLY A 405 -19.63 2.89 22.06
C GLY A 405 -19.75 4.34 21.57
N ALA A 406 -19.75 5.33 22.47
CA ALA A 406 -19.50 6.73 22.18
C ALA A 406 -18.44 7.31 23.13
N CYS A 407 -17.77 8.40 22.73
CA CYS A 407 -16.78 9.08 23.55
C CYS A 407 -17.44 10.14 24.46
N TYR A 408 -17.12 10.09 25.75
CA TYR A 408 -17.64 11.00 26.77
C TYR A 408 -16.51 11.77 27.44
N SER A 409 -16.61 13.11 27.43
CA SER A 409 -15.91 13.98 28.37
C SER A 409 -16.57 13.89 29.76
N PRO A 410 -15.81 13.75 30.86
CA PRO A 410 -16.36 13.84 32.21
C PRO A 410 -16.73 15.30 32.54
N ASP A 411 -17.93 15.50 33.09
CA ASP A 411 -18.40 16.81 33.55
C ASP A 411 -17.58 17.35 34.74
N GLU A 412 -17.68 18.66 35.03
CA GLU A 412 -16.87 19.36 36.06
C GLU A 412 -17.01 18.76 37.49
N ASP A 413 -18.05 17.96 37.75
CA ASP A 413 -18.30 17.31 39.04
C ASP A 413 -17.61 15.92 39.18
N GLY A 414 -17.18 15.30 38.06
CA GLY A 414 -16.29 14.13 38.05
C GLY A 414 -16.93 12.74 38.27
N ASP A 415 -18.25 12.62 38.29
CA ASP A 415 -18.96 11.34 38.34
C ASP A 415 -19.07 10.70 36.94
N VAL A 416 -18.82 9.39 36.84
CA VAL A 416 -19.02 8.56 35.64
C VAL A 416 -20.27 7.71 35.87
N PRO A 417 -21.19 7.55 34.89
CA PRO A 417 -22.34 6.66 35.02
C PRO A 417 -21.91 5.22 35.34
N GLU A 418 -22.54 4.57 36.33
CA GLU A 418 -22.32 3.14 36.57
C GLU A 418 -23.12 2.27 35.58
N ASP A 419 -22.53 1.14 35.21
CA ASP A 419 -22.98 0.21 34.18
C ASP A 419 -24.31 -0.48 34.55
N GLY A 420 -25.39 -0.19 33.81
CA GLY A 420 -26.67 -0.92 33.87
C GLY A 420 -27.94 -0.13 34.22
N ASP A 421 -27.88 1.17 34.50
CA ASP A 421 -29.07 1.98 34.81
C ASP A 421 -29.95 2.24 33.57
N ASN A 422 -30.99 1.42 33.42
CA ASN A 422 -32.01 1.59 32.38
C ASN A 422 -32.79 2.87 32.62
N ILE A 423 -32.72 3.83 31.69
CA ILE A 423 -33.61 4.99 31.67
C ILE A 423 -35.00 4.54 31.20
N GLU A 424 -35.85 4.08 32.13
CA GLU A 424 -37.26 3.81 31.85
C GLU A 424 -38.03 5.08 31.47
N ASP A 425 -38.99 4.93 30.56
CA ASP A 425 -39.79 6.02 30.00
C ASP A 425 -40.70 6.72 31.02
N GLY A 426 -40.79 8.06 30.89
CA GLY A 426 -42.05 8.79 31.08
C GLY A 426 -42.45 9.15 32.52
N ASP A 427 -42.02 10.33 32.97
CA ASP A 427 -42.50 10.98 34.20
C ASP A 427 -44.03 11.21 34.18
N ALA A 428 -44.76 10.44 34.97
CA ALA A 428 -46.21 10.56 35.16
C ALA A 428 -46.64 10.14 36.58
N SER A 429 -47.23 11.08 37.33
CA SER A 429 -47.62 10.89 38.73
C SER A 429 -49.06 10.39 38.93
N ALA A 430 -49.26 9.49 39.91
CA ALA A 430 -50.27 9.63 41.00
C ALA A 430 -50.44 8.38 41.89
N ASP A 431 -50.45 8.62 43.21
CA ASP A 431 -51.24 8.02 44.30
C ASP A 431 -51.95 6.64 44.11
N GLY A 432 -51.68 5.69 45.02
CA GLY A 432 -52.50 4.47 45.20
C GLY A 432 -52.10 3.57 46.39
N ASP A 433 -52.98 3.43 47.39
CA ASP A 433 -52.76 2.64 48.63
C ASP A 433 -53.10 1.13 48.52
N VAL A 434 -52.66 0.38 49.56
CA VAL A 434 -53.15 -0.92 50.09
C VAL A 434 -52.39 -2.21 49.65
N PRO A 435 -51.89 -3.03 50.61
CA PRO A 435 -51.21 -4.31 50.36
C PRO A 435 -52.13 -5.54 50.52
N THR A 436 -51.64 -6.72 50.08
CA THR A 436 -52.16 -8.05 50.49
C THR A 436 -51.05 -9.08 50.60
N ASP A 437 -51.15 -9.95 51.62
CA ASP A 437 -50.19 -11.01 51.94
C ASP A 437 -50.52 -12.36 51.22
N GLY A 438 -49.57 -13.30 51.16
CA GLY A 438 -49.81 -14.66 50.64
C GLY A 438 -48.65 -15.64 50.84
N ASP A 439 -48.92 -16.80 51.42
CA ASP A 439 -47.91 -17.79 51.82
C ASP A 439 -47.47 -18.78 50.70
N LYS A 440 -46.17 -19.13 50.74
CA LYS A 440 -45.53 -20.48 50.80
C LYS A 440 -46.45 -21.76 50.77
N PRO A 441 -45.95 -23.01 50.47
CA PRO A 441 -44.55 -23.44 50.27
C PRO A 441 -44.26 -24.68 49.33
N ASP A 442 -43.00 -25.13 49.37
CA ASP A 442 -42.43 -26.50 49.23
C ASP A 442 -42.45 -27.28 47.88
N GLY A 443 -41.42 -28.09 47.64
CA GLY A 443 -41.24 -28.89 46.41
C GLY A 443 -39.86 -29.56 46.24
N ASP A 444 -39.48 -30.47 47.13
CA ASP A 444 -38.13 -31.07 47.20
C ASP A 444 -37.85 -32.15 46.13
N GLY A 445 -36.59 -32.30 45.70
CA GLY A 445 -36.12 -33.41 44.86
C GLY A 445 -34.58 -33.46 44.79
N ALA A 446 -33.97 -34.65 44.92
CA ALA A 446 -32.55 -34.79 45.23
C ALA A 446 -31.73 -35.67 44.25
N GLU A 447 -30.44 -35.35 44.18
CA GLU A 447 -29.29 -36.18 43.79
C GLU A 447 -29.13 -37.46 44.67
N PRO A 448 -28.17 -38.41 44.44
CA PRO A 448 -26.90 -38.29 43.68
C PRO A 448 -26.44 -39.52 42.84
N ALA A 449 -25.19 -39.43 42.33
CA ALA A 449 -24.23 -40.55 42.11
C ALA A 449 -24.49 -41.52 40.92
N ASP A 450 -23.53 -42.27 40.35
CA ASP A 450 -22.04 -42.28 40.32
C ASP A 450 -21.53 -43.24 39.20
N GLY A 451 -20.23 -43.24 38.83
CA GLY A 451 -19.60 -44.36 38.09
C GLY A 451 -18.59 -44.07 36.95
N ASP A 452 -17.31 -44.14 37.29
CA ASP A 452 -16.09 -44.62 36.57
C ASP A 452 -16.00 -44.79 35.02
N ALA A 453 -14.79 -44.52 34.50
CA ALA A 453 -14.31 -44.89 33.17
C ALA A 453 -13.42 -46.16 33.18
N PRO A 454 -13.06 -46.73 32.01
CA PRO A 454 -11.64 -47.08 31.81
C PRO A 454 -11.06 -46.92 30.39
N VAL A 455 -9.86 -46.31 30.36
CA VAL A 455 -8.65 -46.54 29.54
C VAL A 455 -8.66 -47.65 28.47
N ASP A 456 -8.48 -47.27 27.18
CA ASP A 456 -7.30 -47.52 26.31
C ASP A 456 -7.47 -46.77 24.95
N GLY A 457 -6.51 -46.64 24.03
CA GLY A 457 -5.12 -47.12 23.94
C GLY A 457 -4.19 -46.19 23.11
N ASP A 458 -3.04 -46.70 22.67
CA ASP A 458 -1.85 -45.89 22.34
C ASP A 458 -1.71 -45.36 20.88
N ARG A 459 -0.73 -44.45 20.75
CA ARG A 459 -0.14 -43.80 19.56
C ARG A 459 -0.01 -44.61 18.27
N ASP A 460 0.18 -43.89 17.16
CA ASP A 460 1.44 -44.05 16.40
C ASP A 460 1.93 -42.74 15.76
N SER A 461 3.22 -42.66 15.42
CA SER A 461 3.88 -41.46 14.87
C SER A 461 4.68 -41.80 13.61
N ILE A 462 4.65 -40.94 12.59
CA ILE A 462 5.51 -41.07 11.40
C ILE A 462 6.27 -39.78 11.14
N ASP A 463 7.57 -39.80 11.41
CA ASP A 463 8.53 -38.86 10.83
C ASP A 463 8.70 -39.13 9.32
N GLY A 464 8.81 -38.07 8.52
CA GLY A 464 9.10 -38.15 7.09
C GLY A 464 9.92 -36.94 6.65
N ASN A 465 11.23 -37.12 6.51
CA ASN A 465 12.19 -36.02 6.36
C ASN A 465 13.04 -36.17 5.09
N LEU A 466 13.28 -35.05 4.39
CA LEU A 466 14.26 -34.87 3.29
C LEU A 466 13.94 -35.63 1.97
N PRO A 467 14.42 -35.18 0.78
CA PRO A 467 15.69 -34.48 0.57
C PRO A 467 15.67 -33.05 0.02
N ASP A 468 16.73 -32.37 0.43
CA ASP A 468 17.54 -31.41 -0.31
C ASP A 468 17.62 -31.66 -1.83
N GLY A 469 17.52 -30.57 -2.61
CA GLY A 469 17.66 -30.57 -4.06
C GLY A 469 18.24 -29.25 -4.57
N ASP A 470 19.51 -29.27 -4.94
CA ASP A 470 20.22 -28.15 -5.55
C ASP A 470 19.97 -28.08 -7.06
N GLY A 471 19.34 -26.99 -7.53
CA GLY A 471 18.94 -26.84 -8.93
C GLY A 471 18.60 -25.41 -9.29
N GLY A 472 19.62 -24.57 -9.50
CA GLY A 472 19.41 -23.16 -9.86
C GLY A 472 19.11 -22.96 -11.35
N SER A 473 18.09 -22.16 -11.65
CA SER A 473 17.95 -21.45 -12.92
C SER A 473 17.71 -19.97 -12.64
N SER A 474 18.73 -19.14 -12.85
CA SER A 474 18.59 -17.68 -12.82
C SER A 474 17.78 -17.24 -14.03
N ILE A 475 16.48 -16.99 -13.83
CA ILE A 475 15.61 -16.34 -14.82
C ILE A 475 15.27 -14.97 -14.25
N ILE A 476 16.18 -14.03 -14.51
CA ILE A 476 16.07 -12.61 -14.19
C ILE A 476 16.56 -11.89 -15.45
N PRO A 477 15.65 -11.35 -16.29
CA PRO A 477 15.95 -10.25 -17.20
C PRO A 477 16.32 -9.00 -16.37
N PRO A 478 17.11 -8.07 -16.91
CA PRO A 478 17.73 -7.02 -16.10
C PRO A 478 16.76 -5.89 -15.75
N GLU A 479 16.55 -5.66 -14.45
CA GLU A 479 16.15 -4.35 -13.93
C GLU A 479 17.11 -3.97 -12.79
N THR A 480 17.90 -2.93 -13.02
CA THR A 480 18.84 -2.36 -12.02
C THR A 480 18.90 -0.84 -12.10
N ASP A 481 17.76 -0.19 -12.30
CA ASP A 481 17.61 1.26 -12.44
C ASP A 481 17.35 1.96 -11.09
N GLY A 482 18.34 1.90 -10.20
CA GLY A 482 18.35 2.78 -9.03
C GLY A 482 18.47 4.25 -9.43
N SER A 483 17.34 4.88 -9.78
CA SER A 483 17.25 6.20 -10.45
C SER A 483 18.02 7.29 -9.70
N GLY A 484 19.27 7.50 -10.13
CA GLY A 484 20.26 8.36 -9.50
C GLY A 484 20.59 9.53 -10.41
N GLY A 485 19.68 10.50 -10.50
CA GLY A 485 19.72 11.58 -11.50
C GLY A 485 21.09 12.25 -11.71
N GLY A 486 21.54 12.30 -12.97
CA GLY A 486 22.94 12.57 -13.31
C GLY A 486 23.21 13.36 -14.61
N CYS A 487 23.01 14.68 -14.56
CA CYS A 487 23.69 15.69 -15.41
C CYS A 487 23.51 15.63 -16.95
N SER A 488 22.63 16.51 -17.43
CA SER A 488 22.48 16.94 -18.83
C SER A 488 23.78 17.29 -19.60
N THR A 489 23.84 16.88 -20.87
CA THR A 489 24.91 17.25 -21.82
C THR A 489 24.64 18.57 -22.56
N ALA A 490 24.95 19.67 -21.87
CA ALA A 490 25.51 20.91 -22.43
C ALA A 490 24.75 21.70 -23.54
N ALA A 491 23.88 22.63 -23.12
CA ALA A 491 23.60 23.86 -23.89
C ALA A 491 23.35 25.15 -23.04
N GLY A 492 24.16 25.40 -22.01
CA GLY A 492 24.44 26.76 -21.50
C GLY A 492 23.51 27.39 -20.45
N GLY A 493 24.11 27.93 -19.37
CA GLY A 493 23.53 29.08 -18.66
C GLY A 493 23.25 28.95 -17.15
N SER A 494 24.30 28.94 -16.32
CA SER A 494 24.34 29.57 -14.99
C SER A 494 23.15 29.41 -14.00
N ALA A 495 23.33 28.59 -12.97
CA ALA A 495 23.46 29.08 -11.58
C ALA A 495 24.02 27.99 -10.64
N ALA A 496 25.03 28.34 -9.85
CA ALA A 496 25.49 27.55 -8.68
C ALA A 496 25.41 28.45 -7.43
N TRP A 497 25.76 27.91 -6.24
CA TRP A 497 25.49 28.47 -4.90
C TRP A 497 23.99 28.35 -4.52
N VAL A 498 23.56 28.04 -3.29
CA VAL A 498 24.12 28.01 -1.91
C VAL A 498 23.50 26.76 -1.21
N LEU A 499 24.05 25.99 -0.24
CA LEU A 499 25.04 26.17 0.85
C LEU A 499 25.71 24.81 1.19
N LEU A 500 26.90 24.78 1.80
CA LEU A 500 27.37 23.64 2.62
C LEU A 500 28.37 24.11 3.70
N LEU A 501 27.94 24.28 4.96
CA LEU A 501 28.81 24.71 6.08
C LEU A 501 28.36 24.17 7.45
N ALA A 502 28.99 23.08 7.91
CA ALA A 502 29.12 22.75 9.32
C ALA A 502 30.39 21.92 9.56
N LEU A 503 31.02 22.10 10.74
CA LEU A 503 32.23 21.42 11.25
C LEU A 503 33.60 21.87 10.64
N GLY A 504 34.65 21.84 11.48
CA GLY A 504 36.07 21.97 11.06
C GLY A 504 36.92 23.09 11.66
N ALA A 505 36.34 24.06 12.38
CA ALA A 505 37.04 25.28 12.79
C ALA A 505 37.90 25.17 14.08
N LEU A 506 38.99 24.38 14.10
CA LEU A 506 39.91 24.39 15.27
C LEU A 506 41.36 23.84 15.07
N ALA A 507 42.19 24.49 14.22
CA ALA A 507 43.67 24.38 14.38
C ALA A 507 44.50 25.52 13.74
N ARG A 508 45.41 26.10 14.54
CA ARG A 508 46.73 26.69 14.20
C ARG A 508 46.85 27.73 13.06
N ARG A 509 46.94 28.99 13.49
CA ARG A 509 47.77 30.04 12.87
C ARG A 509 49.27 29.67 12.86
N GLU A 510 50.03 30.48 12.11
CA GLU A 510 51.51 30.53 11.96
C GLU A 510 52.11 29.57 10.90
N THR A 511 53.04 29.97 10.02
CA THR A 511 53.83 31.23 9.94
C THR A 511 54.29 31.64 8.53
N LYS A 512 54.17 32.94 8.23
CA LYS A 512 55.09 33.83 7.48
C LYS A 512 55.95 33.32 6.28
N LYS A 513 55.67 33.97 5.13
CA LYS A 513 56.61 34.71 4.23
C LYS A 513 57.48 33.99 3.18
N ALA A 514 57.79 34.81 2.17
CA ALA A 514 58.70 34.66 1.03
C ALA A 514 58.14 33.81 -0.14
N SER A 515 58.27 34.24 -1.41
CA SER A 515 58.87 35.49 -1.95
C SER A 515 58.05 36.07 -3.08
#